data_AF-C6LG43-F1
#
_entry.id   AF-C6LG43-F1
#
_cell.length_a   1.000
_cell.length_b   1.000
_cell.length_c   1.000
_cell.angle_alpha   90.00
_cell.angle_beta   90.00
_cell.angle_gamma   90.00
#
_symmetry.space_group_name_H-M   'P 1'
#
loop_
_entity.id
_entity.type
_entity.pdbx_description
1 polymer ?
#
loop_
_entity_poly.entity_id
_entity_poly.type
_entity_poly.pdbx_seq_one_letter_code
_entity_poly.pdbx_strand_id
1 'polypeptide(L)'
;MYNTQKKCGEVCYMFTEDFKQYIKFPEDIELVVHIFESSSRMCEERIKMTSDERMKKVLQSDKYSSADGCIIIPPLSENRFDILVVNSDLVTYNLWHEMVHVRNVVEYRNRTGQNYDRLYSHILFVNWDEFEARKMSTRYLYEKMFESSGMAYDDFIEERQGVFENLARTLEEYITVDEITKEDNSKYNLMQYLGFVAAIEELCKDKFVLPRFLESHKTAMEFYEQFKAI
;
A
#
# COMPACT_ATOMS: atom_id res chain seq x y z
N MET A 1 -20.40 3.07 8.50
CA MET A 1 -19.69 3.18 9.79
C MET A 1 -19.56 1.80 10.39
N TYR A 2 -18.36 1.22 10.42
CA TYR A 2 -18.13 -0.06 11.10
C TYR A 2 -18.05 0.20 12.60
N ASN A 3 -18.68 -0.66 13.39
CA ASN A 3 -18.68 -0.58 14.85
C ASN A 3 -17.24 -0.80 15.36
N THR A 4 -16.55 0.27 15.77
CA THR A 4 -15.12 0.29 16.14
C THR A 4 -14.85 -0.27 17.54
N GLN A 5 -15.84 -0.87 18.21
CA GLN A 5 -15.68 -1.50 19.53
C GLN A 5 -15.23 -2.98 19.45
N LYS A 6 -14.20 -3.31 18.66
CA LYS A 6 -13.61 -4.67 18.66
C LYS A 6 -12.35 -4.73 19.52
N LYS A 7 -12.12 -5.85 20.19
CA LYS A 7 -11.05 -5.99 21.19
C LYS A 7 -9.70 -6.17 20.51
N CYS A 8 -8.65 -5.65 21.16
CA CYS A 8 -7.26 -5.81 20.75
C CYS A 8 -6.90 -7.30 20.57
N GLY A 9 -6.36 -7.68 19.41
CA GLY A 9 -5.96 -9.07 19.10
C GLY A 9 -7.06 -9.98 18.52
N GLU A 10 -8.21 -9.43 18.10
CA GLU A 10 -9.25 -10.21 17.41
C GLU A 10 -8.98 -10.31 15.89
N VAL A 11 -9.18 -11.51 15.33
CA VAL A 11 -9.18 -11.74 13.87
C VAL A 11 -10.46 -11.14 13.26
N CYS A 12 -10.33 -10.23 12.29
CA CYS A 12 -11.49 -9.57 11.70
C CYS A 12 -11.80 -10.03 10.25
N TYR A 13 -12.64 -11.06 10.12
CA TYR A 13 -13.11 -11.60 8.83
C TYR A 13 -14.06 -10.68 8.04
N MET A 14 -14.71 -9.71 8.69
CA MET A 14 -15.62 -8.80 7.98
C MET A 14 -14.86 -7.88 7.00
N PHE A 15 -13.66 -7.46 7.38
CA PHE A 15 -12.84 -6.61 6.54
C PHE A 15 -12.45 -7.36 5.25
N THR A 16 -12.04 -8.63 5.37
CA THR A 16 -11.58 -9.41 4.20
C THR A 16 -12.66 -9.60 3.12
N GLU A 17 -13.93 -9.77 3.49
CA GLU A 17 -15.02 -9.97 2.52
C GLU A 17 -15.40 -8.69 1.77
N ASP A 18 -15.48 -7.55 2.47
CA ASP A 18 -15.70 -6.25 1.83
C ASP A 18 -14.54 -5.92 0.87
N PHE A 19 -13.33 -6.34 1.21
CA PHE A 19 -12.13 -6.07 0.43
C PHE A 19 -11.98 -6.94 -0.82
N LYS A 20 -12.36 -8.22 -0.77
CA LYS A 20 -12.36 -9.13 -1.93
C LYS A 20 -13.23 -8.64 -3.09
N GLN A 21 -14.18 -7.74 -2.83
CA GLN A 21 -14.99 -7.12 -3.88
C GLN A 21 -14.18 -6.14 -4.74
N TYR A 22 -13.19 -5.47 -4.14
CA TYR A 22 -12.36 -4.47 -4.81
C TYR A 22 -11.03 -5.07 -5.28
N ILE A 23 -10.40 -5.94 -4.48
CA ILE A 23 -9.12 -6.57 -4.78
C ILE A 23 -9.34 -8.03 -5.19
N LYS A 24 -9.07 -8.37 -6.46
CA LYS A 24 -9.10 -9.75 -6.95
C LYS A 24 -7.72 -10.39 -6.80
N PHE A 25 -7.67 -11.49 -6.07
CA PHE A 25 -6.48 -12.32 -5.97
C PHE A 25 -6.42 -13.32 -7.13
N PRO A 26 -5.22 -13.65 -7.64
CA PRO A 26 -5.05 -14.59 -8.74
C PRO A 26 -5.31 -16.05 -8.32
N GLU A 27 -5.48 -16.31 -7.03
CA GLU A 27 -5.75 -17.62 -6.43
C GLU A 27 -6.40 -17.46 -5.05
N ASP A 28 -6.86 -18.57 -4.47
CA ASP A 28 -7.40 -18.59 -3.11
C ASP A 28 -6.29 -18.37 -2.08
N ILE A 29 -6.42 -17.24 -1.37
CA ILE A 29 -5.57 -16.89 -0.24
C ILE A 29 -6.41 -16.66 1.02
N GLU A 30 -5.86 -17.10 2.15
CA GLU A 30 -6.39 -16.79 3.47
C GLU A 30 -5.74 -15.50 3.96
N LEU A 31 -6.57 -14.52 4.33
CA LEU A 31 -6.13 -13.27 4.93
C LEU A 31 -6.62 -13.23 6.37
N VAL A 32 -5.70 -13.00 7.30
CA VAL A 32 -6.00 -12.91 8.72
C VAL A 32 -5.58 -11.54 9.22
N VAL A 33 -6.56 -10.69 9.51
CA VAL A 33 -6.32 -9.31 9.96
C VAL A 33 -6.36 -9.24 11.48
N HIS A 34 -5.26 -8.78 12.09
CA HIS A 34 -5.08 -8.58 13.53
C HIS A 34 -5.05 -7.09 13.84
N ILE A 35 -5.99 -6.61 14.66
CA ILE A 35 -6.11 -5.19 15.01
C ILE A 35 -5.51 -4.93 16.40
N PHE A 36 -4.62 -3.95 16.49
CA PHE A 36 -3.91 -3.57 17.70
C PHE A 36 -4.22 -2.14 18.14
N GLU A 37 -4.11 -1.90 19.44
CA GLU A 37 -4.32 -0.57 20.05
C GLU A 37 -3.16 0.40 19.85
N SER A 38 -1.95 -0.10 19.57
CA SER A 38 -0.76 0.72 19.42
C SER A 38 0.28 0.07 18.51
N SER A 39 1.13 0.90 17.89
CA SER A 39 2.25 0.44 17.06
C SER A 39 3.25 -0.39 17.86
N SER A 40 3.49 -0.02 19.13
CA SER A 40 4.40 -0.79 20.01
C SER A 40 3.91 -2.23 20.16
N ARG A 41 2.62 -2.41 20.46
CA ARG A 41 2.02 -3.75 20.59
C ARG A 41 2.03 -4.53 19.28
N MET A 42 1.70 -3.86 18.19
CA MET A 42 1.75 -4.44 16.84
C MET A 42 3.16 -4.98 16.50
N CYS A 43 4.20 -4.18 16.78
CA CYS A 43 5.59 -4.57 16.53
C CYS A 43 6.05 -5.75 17.42
N GLU A 44 5.64 -5.79 18.69
CA GLU A 44 5.91 -6.94 19.57
C GLU A 44 5.30 -8.24 19.01
N GLU A 45 4.05 -8.18 18.55
CA GLU A 45 3.36 -9.35 18.00
C GLU A 45 3.93 -9.74 16.62
N ARG A 46 4.34 -8.78 15.78
CA ARG A 46 5.06 -9.06 14.52
C ARG A 46 6.25 -9.99 14.75
N ILE A 47 7.09 -9.68 15.75
CA ILE A 47 8.27 -10.49 16.09
C ILE A 47 7.86 -11.90 16.54
N LYS A 48 6.82 -12.02 17.38
CA LYS A 48 6.36 -13.32 17.89
C LYS A 48 5.77 -14.20 16.80
N MET A 49 4.99 -13.61 15.90
CA MET A 49 4.28 -14.30 14.83
C MET A 49 5.16 -14.62 13.61
N THR A 50 6.26 -13.90 13.42
CA THR A 50 7.23 -14.21 12.35
C THR A 50 7.90 -15.56 12.62
N SER A 51 7.67 -16.56 11.79
CA SER A 51 8.23 -17.90 12.00
C SER A 51 9.69 -18.04 11.56
N ASP A 52 10.19 -17.17 10.69
CA ASP A 52 11.60 -17.11 10.27
C ASP A 52 12.52 -16.56 11.40
N GLU A 53 13.40 -17.42 11.94
CA GLU A 53 14.33 -17.07 13.01
C GLU A 53 15.42 -16.07 12.60
N ARG A 54 15.80 -16.01 11.33
CA ARG A 54 16.73 -14.98 10.83
C ARG A 54 16.02 -13.63 10.77
N MET A 55 14.80 -13.58 10.24
CA MET A 55 14.00 -12.35 10.18
C MET A 55 13.66 -11.83 11.57
N LYS A 56 13.27 -12.71 12.50
CA LYS A 56 13.07 -12.38 13.92
C LYS A 56 14.25 -11.64 14.53
N LYS A 57 15.49 -12.12 14.31
CA LYS A 57 16.70 -11.48 14.84
C LYS A 57 16.90 -10.08 14.30
N VAL A 58 16.65 -9.88 12.99
CA VAL A 58 16.72 -8.55 12.36
C VAL A 58 15.68 -7.62 13.00
N LEU A 59 14.41 -8.05 13.07
CA LEU A 59 13.32 -7.27 13.67
C LEU A 59 13.54 -6.94 15.15
N GLN A 60 14.21 -7.82 15.91
CA GLN A 60 14.54 -7.58 17.33
C GLN A 60 15.68 -6.56 17.51
N SER A 61 16.63 -6.53 16.57
CA SER A 61 17.74 -5.55 16.60
C SER A 61 17.31 -4.14 16.18
N ASP A 62 16.27 -4.04 15.35
CA ASP A 62 15.74 -2.79 14.83
C ASP A 62 14.44 -2.40 15.55
N LYS A 63 14.53 -2.30 16.88
CA LYS A 63 13.36 -2.17 17.75
C LYS A 63 12.65 -0.84 17.46
N TYR A 64 11.56 -0.94 16.69
CA TYR A 64 10.67 0.13 16.23
C TYR A 64 11.10 0.90 14.98
N SER A 65 11.72 0.24 13.99
CA SER A 65 11.77 0.75 12.61
C SER A 65 10.37 1.23 12.20
N SER A 66 10.27 2.45 11.68
CA SER A 66 9.07 3.26 11.40
C SER A 66 8.00 2.55 10.56
N ALA A 67 7.28 1.59 11.13
CA ALA A 67 6.16 0.94 10.48
C ALA A 67 4.91 1.79 10.70
N ASP A 68 4.41 2.39 9.63
CA ASP A 68 3.23 3.25 9.61
C ASP A 68 1.94 2.44 9.75
N GLY A 69 1.76 1.84 10.93
CA GLY A 69 0.48 1.35 11.41
C GLY A 69 -0.11 0.13 10.70
N CYS A 70 0.56 -0.48 9.71
CA CYS A 70 0.14 -1.73 9.06
C CYS A 70 1.35 -2.55 8.62
N ILE A 71 1.32 -3.88 8.79
CA ILE A 71 2.45 -4.77 8.48
C ILE A 71 1.95 -6.14 8.03
N ILE A 72 2.50 -6.67 6.94
CA ILE A 72 2.34 -8.07 6.52
C ILE A 72 3.40 -8.97 7.18
N ILE A 73 2.97 -10.15 7.62
CA ILE A 73 3.86 -11.26 7.93
C ILE A 73 3.82 -12.22 6.73
N PRO A 74 4.91 -12.32 5.94
CA PRO A 74 4.93 -13.20 4.79
C PRO A 74 4.88 -14.67 5.25
N PRO A 75 4.11 -15.53 4.55
CA PRO A 75 4.06 -16.94 4.88
C PRO A 75 5.38 -17.65 4.55
N LEU A 76 5.75 -18.64 5.37
CA LEU A 76 6.87 -19.53 5.07
C LEU A 76 6.51 -20.59 4.01
N SER A 77 5.27 -21.08 3.99
CA SER A 77 4.90 -22.25 3.18
C SER A 77 3.42 -22.32 2.77
N GLU A 78 2.56 -21.45 3.29
CA GLU A 78 1.10 -21.53 3.09
C GLU A 78 0.56 -20.32 2.32
N ASN A 79 -0.61 -20.46 1.69
CA ASN A 79 -1.35 -19.34 1.09
C ASN A 79 -2.11 -18.52 2.15
N ARG A 80 -1.48 -18.26 3.29
CA ARG A 80 -2.05 -17.50 4.41
C ARG A 80 -1.18 -16.30 4.72
N PHE A 81 -1.78 -15.12 4.75
CA PHE A 81 -1.09 -13.88 5.14
C PHE A 81 -1.72 -13.32 6.40
N ASP A 82 -0.90 -13.09 7.41
CA ASP A 82 -1.29 -12.37 8.62
C ASP A 82 -0.95 -10.88 8.43
N ILE A 83 -1.97 -10.01 8.51
CA ILE A 83 -1.84 -8.56 8.39
C ILE A 83 -2.10 -7.95 9.77
N LEU A 84 -1.15 -7.18 10.28
CA LEU A 84 -1.22 -6.54 11.58
C LEU A 84 -1.45 -5.06 11.37
N VAL A 85 -2.47 -4.48 11.99
CA VAL A 85 -2.83 -3.06 11.80
C VAL A 85 -3.11 -2.38 13.13
N VAL A 86 -2.73 -1.12 13.27
CA VAL A 86 -3.12 -0.26 14.39
C VAL A 86 -4.49 0.34 14.13
N ASN A 87 -5.37 0.24 15.11
CA ASN A 87 -6.69 0.86 15.06
C ASN A 87 -6.56 2.39 14.94
N SER A 88 -6.98 2.94 13.80
CA SER A 88 -6.93 4.36 13.49
C SER A 88 -8.06 4.73 12.52
N ASP A 89 -8.27 6.02 12.32
CA ASP A 89 -9.24 6.51 11.32
C ASP A 89 -8.87 6.10 9.89
N LEU A 90 -7.60 5.73 9.66
CA LEU A 90 -7.07 5.30 8.37
C LEU A 90 -6.97 3.78 8.24
N VAL A 91 -7.49 3.00 9.21
CA VAL A 91 -7.37 1.54 9.24
C VAL A 91 -7.83 0.87 7.94
N THR A 92 -8.90 1.36 7.33
CA THR A 92 -9.43 0.77 6.07
C THR A 92 -8.46 0.99 4.92
N TYR A 93 -7.90 2.20 4.80
CA TYR A 93 -6.94 2.54 3.76
C TYR A 93 -5.64 1.75 3.92
N ASN A 94 -5.11 1.72 5.14
CA ASN A 94 -3.89 0.98 5.48
C ASN A 94 -4.04 -0.52 5.21
N LEU A 95 -5.21 -1.10 5.54
CA LEU A 95 -5.49 -2.50 5.22
C LEU A 95 -5.57 -2.75 3.71
N TRP A 96 -6.21 -1.87 2.94
CA TRP A 96 -6.24 -2.00 1.50
C TRP A 96 -4.85 -1.94 0.88
N HIS A 97 -4.01 -1.03 1.34
CA HIS A 97 -2.64 -0.90 0.87
C HIS A 97 -1.86 -2.22 1.07
N GLU A 98 -1.84 -2.76 2.29
CA GLU A 98 -1.20 -4.06 2.58
C GLU A 98 -1.81 -5.21 1.80
N MET A 99 -3.13 -5.22 1.58
CA MET A 99 -3.75 -6.28 0.79
C MET A 99 -3.36 -6.25 -0.68
N VAL A 100 -3.11 -5.06 -1.24
CA VAL A 100 -2.58 -4.95 -2.60
C VAL A 100 -1.15 -5.47 -2.66
N HIS A 101 -0.32 -5.19 -1.65
CA HIS A 101 1.01 -5.82 -1.54
C HIS A 101 0.90 -7.36 -1.56
N VAL A 102 0.01 -7.94 -0.75
CA VAL A 102 -0.24 -9.39 -0.79
C VAL A 102 -0.62 -9.86 -2.20
N ARG A 103 -1.53 -9.15 -2.88
CA ARG A 103 -1.94 -9.49 -4.26
C ARG A 103 -0.74 -9.48 -5.21
N ASN A 104 0.03 -8.40 -5.20
CA ASN A 104 1.18 -8.18 -6.09
C ASN A 104 2.24 -9.27 -5.92
N VAL A 105 2.55 -9.60 -4.66
CA VAL A 105 3.49 -10.65 -4.30
C VAL A 105 3.02 -12.01 -4.84
N VAL A 106 1.73 -12.35 -4.65
CA VAL A 106 1.17 -13.62 -5.16
C VAL A 106 1.17 -13.65 -6.69
N GLU A 107 0.79 -12.56 -7.36
CA GLU A 107 0.86 -12.45 -8.82
C GLU A 107 2.28 -12.65 -9.34
N TYR A 108 3.27 -12.01 -8.71
CA TYR A 108 4.66 -12.12 -9.11
C TYR A 108 5.21 -13.52 -8.88
N ARG A 109 4.89 -14.14 -7.74
CA ARG A 109 5.23 -15.54 -7.45
C ARG A 109 4.66 -16.47 -8.52
N ASN A 110 3.39 -16.30 -8.88
CA ASN A 110 2.74 -17.14 -9.89
C ASN A 110 3.35 -16.95 -11.29
N ARG A 111 3.86 -15.76 -11.61
CA ARG A 111 4.55 -15.48 -12.88
C ARG A 111 5.99 -16.01 -12.94
N THR A 112 6.72 -15.96 -11.82
CA THR A 112 8.18 -16.19 -11.79
C THR A 112 8.61 -17.48 -11.12
N GLY A 113 7.75 -18.11 -10.31
CA GLY A 113 8.07 -19.26 -9.47
C GLY A 113 9.01 -18.95 -8.29
N GLN A 114 9.30 -17.68 -8.01
CA GLN A 114 10.19 -17.30 -6.91
C GLN A 114 9.47 -17.28 -5.55
N ASN A 115 10.13 -17.81 -4.53
CA ASN A 115 9.62 -17.79 -3.15
C ASN A 115 9.67 -16.38 -2.53
N TYR A 116 8.80 -16.15 -1.54
CA TYR A 116 8.58 -14.88 -0.86
C TYR A 116 9.85 -14.23 -0.28
N ASP A 117 10.76 -15.04 0.26
CA ASP A 117 12.01 -14.61 0.88
C ASP A 117 12.96 -13.89 -0.09
N ARG A 118 12.86 -14.18 -1.40
CA ARG A 118 13.69 -13.58 -2.43
C ARG A 118 13.09 -12.32 -3.05
N LEU A 119 11.78 -12.14 -2.96
CA LEU A 119 11.05 -11.05 -3.63
C LEU A 119 11.47 -9.67 -3.10
N TYR A 120 11.57 -9.54 -1.78
CA TYR A 120 11.94 -8.28 -1.12
C TYR A 120 13.43 -7.90 -1.27
N SER A 121 14.24 -8.74 -1.92
CA SER A 121 15.62 -8.41 -2.28
C SER A 121 15.75 -7.85 -3.71
N HIS A 122 14.68 -7.88 -4.51
CA HIS A 122 14.69 -7.43 -5.89
C HIS A 122 14.14 -6.00 -6.00
N ILE A 123 15.03 -5.03 -6.21
CA ILE A 123 14.69 -3.60 -6.10
C ILE A 123 13.58 -3.13 -7.06
N LEU A 124 13.56 -3.64 -8.29
CA LEU A 124 12.50 -3.30 -9.24
C LEU A 124 11.15 -3.85 -8.82
N PHE A 125 11.13 -4.99 -8.12
CA PHE A 125 9.90 -5.56 -7.60
C PHE A 125 9.39 -4.71 -6.44
N VAL A 126 10.26 -4.34 -5.49
CA VAL A 126 9.90 -3.47 -4.37
C VAL A 126 9.34 -2.14 -4.86
N ASN A 127 9.98 -1.51 -5.86
CA ASN A 127 9.49 -0.26 -6.42
C ASN A 127 8.13 -0.42 -7.13
N TRP A 128 7.98 -1.46 -7.94
CA TRP A 128 6.71 -1.76 -8.61
C TRP A 128 5.57 -2.04 -7.60
N ASP A 129 5.87 -2.83 -6.57
CA ASP A 129 4.93 -3.23 -5.54
C ASP A 129 4.38 -2.01 -4.78
N GLU A 130 5.25 -1.10 -4.34
CA GLU A 130 4.86 0.17 -3.69
C GLU A 130 4.02 1.07 -4.60
N PHE A 131 4.43 1.20 -5.88
CA PHE A 131 3.69 1.99 -6.86
C PHE A 131 2.26 1.45 -7.04
N GLU A 132 2.13 0.14 -7.32
CA GLU A 132 0.84 -0.50 -7.54
C GLU A 132 -0.01 -0.51 -6.28
N ALA A 133 0.58 -0.81 -5.12
CA ALA A 133 -0.12 -0.80 -3.84
C ALA A 133 -0.68 0.57 -3.50
N ARG A 134 0.06 1.64 -3.78
CA ARG A 134 -0.43 3.00 -3.56
C ARG A 134 -1.48 3.40 -4.59
N LYS A 135 -1.28 3.05 -5.86
CA LYS A 135 -2.22 3.34 -6.96
C LYS A 135 -3.59 2.71 -6.71
N MET A 136 -3.63 1.40 -6.50
CA MET A 136 -4.87 0.66 -6.31
C MET A 136 -5.59 1.07 -5.02
N SER A 137 -4.87 1.19 -3.90
CA SER A 137 -5.51 1.57 -2.62
C SER A 137 -6.11 2.97 -2.66
N THR A 138 -5.44 3.92 -3.31
CA THR A 138 -5.94 5.28 -3.52
C THR A 138 -7.20 5.28 -4.37
N ARG A 139 -7.17 4.53 -5.48
CA ARG A 139 -8.33 4.40 -6.37
C ARG A 139 -9.55 3.82 -5.65
N TYR A 140 -9.38 2.72 -4.91
CA TYR A 140 -10.49 2.10 -4.16
C TYR A 140 -11.07 3.00 -3.08
N LEU A 141 -10.23 3.79 -2.41
CA LEU A 141 -10.69 4.78 -1.45
C LEU A 141 -11.63 5.78 -2.08
N TYR A 142 -11.23 6.37 -3.20
CA TYR A 142 -12.07 7.38 -3.84
C TYR A 142 -13.29 6.78 -4.55
N GLU A 143 -13.20 5.57 -5.10
CA GLU A 143 -14.36 4.83 -5.61
C GLU A 143 -15.40 4.57 -4.50
N LYS A 144 -14.98 4.08 -3.33
CA LYS A 144 -15.88 3.87 -2.18
C LYS A 144 -16.48 5.18 -1.63
N MET A 145 -15.67 6.24 -1.58
CA MET A 145 -16.16 7.57 -1.19
C MET A 145 -17.19 8.09 -2.18
N PHE A 146 -16.98 7.85 -3.48
CA PHE A 146 -17.93 8.23 -4.54
C PHE A 146 -19.25 7.47 -4.40
N GLU A 147 -19.19 6.14 -4.28
CA GLU A 147 -20.37 5.28 -4.07
C GLU A 147 -21.23 5.74 -2.89
N SER A 148 -20.59 6.24 -1.84
CA SER A 148 -21.26 6.72 -0.62
C SER A 148 -21.74 8.18 -0.69
N SER A 149 -21.32 8.95 -1.69
CA SER A 149 -21.57 10.40 -1.78
C SER A 149 -22.96 10.75 -2.30
N GLY A 150 -23.54 9.91 -3.15
CA GLY A 150 -24.78 10.21 -3.88
C GLY A 150 -24.64 11.33 -4.93
N MET A 151 -23.42 11.80 -5.20
CA MET A 151 -23.12 12.86 -6.17
C MET A 151 -23.01 12.30 -7.58
N ALA A 152 -23.11 13.18 -8.59
CA ALA A 152 -22.60 12.84 -9.92
C ALA A 152 -21.06 12.75 -9.87
N TYR A 153 -20.48 11.87 -10.68
CA TYR A 153 -19.04 11.60 -10.64
C TYR A 153 -18.20 12.83 -10.96
N ASP A 154 -18.63 13.63 -11.93
CA ASP A 154 -17.91 14.84 -12.31
C ASP A 154 -17.86 15.86 -11.17
N ASP A 155 -18.99 16.09 -10.48
CA ASP A 155 -19.07 16.99 -9.32
C ASP A 155 -18.20 16.47 -8.17
N PHE A 156 -18.22 15.15 -7.93
CA PHE A 156 -17.39 14.50 -6.91
C PHE A 156 -15.90 14.74 -7.14
N ILE A 157 -15.44 14.63 -8.39
CA ILE A 157 -14.04 14.83 -8.77
C ILE A 157 -13.65 16.31 -8.70
N GLU A 158 -14.54 17.21 -9.13
CA GLU A 158 -14.29 18.66 -9.09
C GLU A 158 -14.07 19.17 -7.66
N GLU A 159 -14.92 18.75 -6.71
CA GLU A 159 -14.79 19.15 -5.31
C GLU A 159 -13.48 18.67 -4.64
N ARG A 160 -12.82 17.65 -5.22
CA ARG A 160 -11.63 17.01 -4.64
C ARG A 160 -10.32 17.43 -5.28
N GLN A 161 -10.34 18.26 -6.33
CA GLN A 161 -9.12 18.75 -6.99
C GLN A 161 -8.12 19.34 -5.97
N GLY A 162 -8.58 20.27 -5.12
CA GLY A 162 -7.73 20.88 -4.10
C GLY A 162 -7.23 19.88 -3.04
N VAL A 163 -7.96 18.80 -2.77
CA VAL A 163 -7.50 17.72 -1.87
C VAL A 163 -6.40 16.92 -2.55
N PHE A 164 -6.57 16.57 -3.82
CA PHE A 164 -5.57 15.83 -4.58
C PHE A 164 -4.25 16.60 -4.71
N GLU A 165 -4.31 17.90 -5.03
CA GLU A 165 -3.14 18.77 -5.12
C GLU A 165 -2.39 18.86 -3.78
N ASN A 166 -3.13 19.03 -2.68
CA ASN A 166 -2.53 19.12 -1.35
C ASN A 166 -1.86 17.81 -0.94
N LEU A 167 -2.49 16.66 -1.19
CA LEU A 167 -1.92 15.34 -0.89
C LEU A 167 -0.69 15.05 -1.76
N ALA A 168 -0.72 15.37 -3.06
CA ALA A 168 0.45 15.23 -3.92
C ALA A 168 1.64 16.03 -3.38
N ARG A 169 1.42 17.29 -2.98
CA ARG A 169 2.46 18.14 -2.41
C ARG A 169 2.98 17.58 -1.07
N THR A 170 2.11 17.09 -0.21
CA THR A 170 2.54 16.46 1.05
C THR A 170 3.38 15.21 0.80
N LEU A 171 3.01 14.35 -0.16
CA LEU A 171 3.80 13.18 -0.52
C LEU A 171 5.16 13.57 -1.14
N GLU A 172 5.19 14.62 -1.96
CA GLU A 172 6.40 15.17 -2.56
C GLU A 172 7.44 15.59 -1.53
N GLU A 173 7.02 16.19 -0.40
CA GLU A 173 7.91 16.67 0.66
C GLU A 173 8.77 15.57 1.30
N TYR A 174 8.36 14.30 1.20
CA TYR A 174 9.10 13.15 1.74
C TYR A 174 10.07 12.52 0.73
N ILE A 175 10.02 12.91 -0.54
CA ILE A 175 10.88 12.33 -1.58
C ILE A 175 12.31 12.83 -1.39
N THR A 176 13.24 11.90 -1.19
CA THR A 176 14.66 12.25 -1.06
C THR A 176 15.34 12.41 -2.42
N VAL A 177 16.40 13.24 -2.46
CA VAL A 177 17.22 13.40 -3.68
C VAL A 177 17.82 12.08 -4.15
N ASP A 178 18.17 11.19 -3.21
CA ASP A 178 18.73 9.87 -3.50
C ASP A 178 17.72 8.96 -4.23
N GLU A 179 16.44 9.03 -3.87
CA GLU A 179 15.37 8.28 -4.56
C GLU A 179 15.19 8.75 -6.00
N ILE A 180 15.44 10.03 -6.29
CA ILE A 180 15.37 10.58 -7.65
C ILE A 180 16.63 10.22 -8.45
N THR A 181 17.82 10.28 -7.83
CA THR A 181 19.10 10.31 -8.58
C THR A 181 19.85 8.99 -8.63
N LYS A 182 19.65 8.06 -7.68
CA LYS A 182 20.41 6.80 -7.62
C LYS A 182 19.62 5.64 -8.21
N GLU A 183 20.14 4.96 -9.23
CA GLU A 183 19.45 3.85 -9.91
C GLU A 183 19.21 2.65 -9.00
N ASP A 184 20.21 2.24 -8.23
CA ASP A 184 20.18 1.04 -7.38
C ASP A 184 19.60 1.27 -5.96
N ASN A 185 18.82 2.34 -5.77
CA ASN A 185 18.18 2.61 -4.48
C ASN A 185 16.69 2.28 -4.48
N SER A 186 16.18 1.80 -3.34
CA SER A 186 14.73 1.69 -3.14
C SER A 186 14.12 3.09 -3.22
N LYS A 187 13.01 3.22 -3.94
CA LYS A 187 12.37 4.50 -4.26
C LYS A 187 11.05 4.66 -3.53
N TYR A 188 10.99 4.19 -2.29
CA TYR A 188 9.76 4.04 -1.52
C TYR A 188 8.85 5.28 -1.57
N ASN A 189 9.32 6.46 -1.14
CA ASN A 189 8.51 7.67 -1.12
C ASN A 189 8.16 8.13 -2.54
N LEU A 190 9.11 8.01 -3.47
CA LEU A 190 8.84 8.35 -4.86
C LEU A 190 7.75 7.43 -5.45
N MET A 191 7.80 6.12 -5.22
CA MET A 191 6.81 5.18 -5.74
C MET A 191 5.44 5.41 -5.11
N GLN A 192 5.37 5.78 -3.84
CA GLN A 192 4.11 6.20 -3.22
C GLN A 192 3.56 7.48 -3.87
N TYR A 193 4.39 8.49 -4.06
CA TYR A 193 3.97 9.69 -4.78
C TYR A 193 3.48 9.37 -6.20
N LEU A 194 4.25 8.60 -6.97
CA LEU A 194 3.92 8.25 -8.36
C LEU A 194 2.64 7.39 -8.46
N GLY A 195 2.48 6.41 -7.56
CA GLY A 195 1.28 5.58 -7.50
C GLY A 195 0.04 6.39 -7.15
N PHE A 196 0.15 7.36 -6.24
CA PHE A 196 -0.92 8.30 -5.95
C PHE A 196 -1.29 9.13 -7.17
N VAL A 197 -0.31 9.74 -7.85
CA VAL A 197 -0.54 10.54 -9.07
C VAL A 197 -1.21 9.71 -10.16
N ALA A 198 -0.76 8.47 -10.39
CA ALA A 198 -1.36 7.57 -11.36
C ALA A 198 -2.83 7.26 -11.05
N ALA A 199 -3.17 7.06 -9.77
CA ALA A 199 -4.55 6.84 -9.37
C ALA A 199 -5.43 8.08 -9.62
N ILE A 200 -4.92 9.27 -9.29
CA ILE A 200 -5.68 10.51 -9.51
C ILE A 200 -5.85 10.80 -11.01
N GLU A 201 -4.83 10.53 -11.84
CA GLU A 201 -4.96 10.63 -13.29
C GLU A 201 -6.09 9.72 -13.81
N GLU A 202 -6.13 8.45 -13.39
CA GLU A 202 -7.20 7.53 -13.79
C GLU A 202 -8.60 7.99 -13.36
N LEU A 203 -8.72 8.52 -12.14
CA LEU A 203 -9.98 9.03 -11.59
C LEU A 203 -10.44 10.31 -12.31
N CYS A 204 -9.53 11.24 -12.54
CA CYS A 204 -9.84 12.54 -13.13
C CYS A 204 -9.95 12.50 -14.66
N LYS A 205 -9.41 11.47 -15.31
CA LYS A 205 -9.34 11.34 -16.77
C LYS A 205 -8.74 12.62 -17.38
N ASP A 206 -9.36 13.17 -18.42
CA ASP A 206 -8.92 14.37 -19.14
C ASP A 206 -8.93 15.67 -18.30
N LYS A 207 -9.41 15.62 -17.06
CA LYS A 207 -9.44 16.77 -16.14
C LYS A 207 -8.20 16.87 -15.25
N PHE A 208 -7.33 15.85 -15.26
CA PHE A 208 -6.14 15.86 -14.41
C PHE A 208 -5.08 16.83 -14.92
N VAL A 209 -4.64 17.73 -14.05
CA VAL A 209 -3.43 18.51 -14.28
C VAL A 209 -2.29 17.81 -13.56
N LEU A 210 -1.29 17.37 -14.32
CA LEU A 210 -0.12 16.71 -13.75
C LEU A 210 0.58 17.65 -12.75
N PRO A 211 1.00 17.18 -11.58
CA PRO A 211 1.70 18.04 -10.63
C PRO A 211 3.02 18.56 -11.21
N ARG A 212 3.33 19.83 -10.93
CA ARG A 212 4.54 20.53 -11.40
C ARG A 212 5.85 19.79 -11.09
N PHE A 213 5.88 19.02 -10.02
CA PHE A 213 7.05 18.20 -9.66
C PHE A 213 7.46 17.26 -10.79
N LEU A 214 6.50 16.53 -11.38
CA LEU A 214 6.79 15.61 -12.49
C LEU A 214 7.23 16.34 -13.76
N GLU A 215 6.62 17.50 -14.04
CA GLU A 215 7.01 18.33 -15.18
C GLU A 215 8.44 18.85 -15.07
N SER A 216 8.94 19.06 -13.84
CA SER A 216 10.25 19.64 -13.55
C SER A 216 11.35 18.60 -13.28
N HIS A 217 11.00 17.33 -13.04
CA HIS A 217 11.95 16.27 -12.71
C HIS A 217 11.91 15.14 -13.73
N LYS A 218 12.73 15.25 -14.78
CA LYS A 218 12.78 14.30 -15.89
C LYS A 218 12.88 12.84 -15.44
N THR A 219 13.75 12.53 -14.48
CA THR A 219 13.93 11.15 -14.00
C THR A 219 12.70 10.62 -13.26
N ALA A 220 12.02 11.45 -12.48
CA ALA A 220 10.76 11.06 -11.84
C ALA A 220 9.67 10.78 -12.89
N MET A 221 9.61 11.60 -13.94
CA MET A 221 8.72 11.35 -15.09
C MET A 221 9.07 10.05 -15.84
N GLU A 222 10.36 9.75 -16.03
CA GLU A 222 10.78 8.49 -16.66
C GLU A 222 10.32 7.27 -15.85
N PHE A 223 10.44 7.32 -14.51
CA PHE A 223 9.88 6.28 -13.64
C PHE A 223 8.35 6.22 -13.73
N TYR A 224 7.68 7.38 -13.74
CA TYR A 224 6.23 7.44 -13.85
C TYR A 224 5.72 6.69 -15.09
N GLU A 225 6.27 7.03 -16.25
CA GLU A 225 5.89 6.39 -17.52
C GLU A 225 6.27 4.91 -17.56
N GLN A 226 7.43 4.54 -16.99
CA GLN A 226 7.85 3.15 -16.90
C GLN A 226 6.87 2.29 -16.10
N PHE A 227 6.50 2.71 -14.89
CA PHE A 227 5.64 1.91 -14.02
C PHE A 227 4.17 1.95 -14.44
N LYS A 228 3.71 3.05 -15.04
CA LYS A 228 2.35 3.16 -15.60
C LYS A 228 2.11 2.24 -16.79
N ALA A 229 3.17 1.87 -17.53
CA ALA A 229 3.07 1.03 -18.73
C ALA A 229 3.01 -0.49 -18.43
N ILE A 230 3.20 -0.90 -17.17
CA ILE A 230 3.20 -2.32 -16.73
C ILE A 230 1.79 -2.75 -16.35
#